data_AF-X1L056-F1
#
_entry.id   AF-X1L056-F1
#
_cell.length_a   1.000
_cell.length_b   1.000
_cell.length_c   1.000
_cell.angle_alpha   90.00
_cell.angle_beta   90.00
_cell.angle_gamma   90.00
#
_symmetry.space_group_name_H-M   'P 1'
#
loop_
_entity.id
_entity.type
_entity.pdbx_description
1 polymer ?
#
loop_
_entity_poly.entity_id
_entity_poly.type
_entity_poly.pdbx_seq_one_letter_code
_entity_poly.pdbx_strand_id
1 'polypeptide(L)'
;DPSHSVGSRDKAPDGLLDIFHATAQGIIAGANMVLVDFHPAPLKALVDGPQALLLEELPIFLEDVHIAREAYKKRCQLATKTGNLRSH
;
A
#
# COMPACT_ATOMS: atom_id res chain seq x y z
N ASP A 1 3.85 5.90 4.53
CA ASP A 1 3.99 4.91 5.62
C ASP A 1 2.59 4.51 6.05
N PRO A 2 2.05 3.44 5.45
CA PRO A 2 0.71 2.96 5.77
C PRO A 2 0.64 2.31 7.16
N SER A 3 1.72 1.72 7.69
CA SER A 3 1.73 1.07 9.01
C SER A 3 1.40 2.06 10.11
N HIS A 4 2.07 3.22 10.14
CA HIS A 4 1.83 4.23 11.16
C HIS A 4 0.56 5.05 10.92
N SER A 5 0.12 5.21 9.67
CA SER A 5 -1.12 5.93 9.39
C SER A 5 -2.37 5.13 9.74
N VAL A 6 -2.32 3.80 9.60
CA VAL A 6 -3.42 2.90 9.96
C VAL A 6 -3.32 2.49 11.43
N GLY A 7 -2.14 2.07 11.89
CA GLY A 7 -1.87 1.74 13.29
C GLY A 7 -2.48 0.41 13.77
N SER A 8 -3.10 -0.37 12.89
CA SER A 8 -3.72 -1.66 13.21
C SER A 8 -3.66 -2.64 12.03
N ARG A 9 -4.16 -3.86 12.28
CA ARG A 9 -4.38 -4.93 11.29
C ARG A 9 -5.86 -5.23 11.11
N ASP A 10 -6.70 -4.21 11.19
CA ASP A 10 -8.12 -4.38 10.99
C ASP A 10 -8.42 -4.76 9.53
N LYS A 11 -9.46 -5.57 9.35
CA LYS A 11 -9.96 -5.97 8.02
C LYS A 11 -11.15 -5.12 7.65
N ALA A 12 -11.10 -4.58 6.44
CA ALA A 12 -12.26 -3.98 5.80
C ALA A 12 -13.32 -5.06 5.43
N PRO A 13 -14.57 -4.66 5.15
CA PRO A 13 -15.63 -5.59 4.75
C PRO A 13 -15.35 -6.41 3.48
N ASP A 14 -14.40 -5.97 2.64
CA ASP A 14 -13.93 -6.70 1.46
C ASP A 14 -12.89 -7.80 1.78
N GLY A 15 -12.51 -7.93 3.05
CA GLY A 15 -11.58 -8.94 3.54
C GLY A 15 -10.10 -8.56 3.46
N LEU A 16 -9.76 -7.40 2.88
CA LEU A 16 -8.41 -6.86 2.86
C LEU A 16 -8.09 -6.16 4.18
N LEU A 17 -6.81 -6.14 4.56
CA LEU A 17 -6.36 -5.34 5.69
C LEU A 17 -6.35 -3.85 5.29
N ASP A 18 -6.68 -2.95 6.21
CA ASP A 18 -6.69 -1.51 5.94
C ASP A 18 -5.32 -0.97 5.49
N ILE A 19 -4.23 -1.61 5.90
CA ILE A 19 -2.88 -1.30 5.43
C ILE A 19 -2.70 -1.56 3.92
N PHE A 20 -3.40 -2.55 3.34
CA PHE A 20 -3.38 -2.80 1.88
C PHE A 20 -4.10 -1.66 1.16
N HIS A 21 -5.26 -1.23 1.67
CA HIS A 21 -6.00 -0.09 1.13
C HIS A 21 -5.16 1.20 1.15
N ALA A 22 -4.57 1.54 2.30
CA ALA A 22 -3.71 2.73 2.42
C ALA A 22 -2.48 2.66 1.50
N THR A 23 -1.87 1.48 1.36
CA THR A 23 -0.74 1.24 0.44
C THR A 23 -1.16 1.47 -1.01
N ALA A 24 -2.24 0.83 -1.46
CA ALA A 24 -2.73 0.93 -2.82
C ALA A 24 -3.13 2.37 -3.18
N GLN A 25 -3.78 3.09 -2.27
CA GLN A 25 -4.12 4.51 -2.44
C GLN A 25 -2.87 5.37 -2.67
N GLY A 26 -1.83 5.20 -1.86
CA GLY A 26 -0.57 5.92 -2.01
C GLY A 26 0.12 5.63 -3.35
N ILE A 27 0.23 4.36 -3.73
CA ILE A 27 0.85 3.95 -5.00
C ILE A 27 0.06 4.47 -6.20
N ILE A 28 -1.26 4.30 -6.19
CA ILE A 28 -2.13 4.77 -7.27
C ILE A 28 -2.04 6.29 -7.40
N ALA A 29 -1.92 7.03 -6.30
CA ALA A 29 -1.72 8.48 -6.30
C ALA A 29 -0.34 8.91 -6.84
N GLY A 30 0.63 7.99 -6.88
CA GLY A 30 1.97 8.23 -7.43
C GLY A 30 3.08 8.34 -6.41
N ALA A 31 2.89 7.80 -5.21
CA ALA A 31 3.97 7.65 -4.24
C ALA A 31 5.17 6.91 -4.87
N ASN A 32 6.37 7.45 -4.65
CA ASN A 32 7.63 6.88 -5.12
C ASN A 32 8.24 5.86 -4.14
N MET A 33 7.70 5.78 -2.92
CA MET A 33 8.16 4.88 -1.86
C MET A 33 7.00 4.53 -0.92
N VAL A 34 7.05 3.32 -0.35
CA VAL A 34 6.20 2.86 0.75
C VAL A 34 7.11 2.26 1.83
N LEU A 35 6.92 2.64 3.08
CA LEU A 35 7.61 2.06 4.25
C LEU A 35 6.59 1.25 5.04
N VAL A 36 6.82 -0.06 5.20
CA VAL A 36 5.90 -0.99 5.87
C VAL A 36 6.64 -1.83 6.89
N ASP A 37 6.01 -2.04 8.05
CA ASP A 37 6.57 -2.81 9.15
C ASP A 37 6.21 -4.30 9.00
N PHE A 38 7.18 -5.16 9.26
CA PHE A 38 7.00 -6.61 9.31
C PHE A 38 7.61 -7.20 10.58
N HIS A 39 6.93 -8.19 11.17
CA HIS A 39 7.42 -8.90 12.35
C HIS A 39 7.01 -10.38 12.31
N PRO A 40 7.91 -11.34 12.64
CA PRO A 40 7.58 -12.77 12.60
C PRO A 40 6.57 -13.21 13.67
N ALA A 41 6.43 -12.43 14.75
CA ALA A 41 5.49 -12.67 15.83
C ALA A 41 4.97 -11.34 16.41
N PRO A 42 4.01 -10.66 15.75
CA PRO A 42 3.60 -9.30 16.11
C PRO A 42 3.15 -9.15 17.57
N LEU A 43 2.52 -10.18 18.13
CA LEU A 43 2.11 -10.22 19.55
C LEU A 43 3.27 -10.22 20.56
N LYS A 44 4.51 -10.48 20.11
CA LYS A 44 5.73 -10.44 20.94
C LYS A 44 6.59 -9.20 20.68
N ALA A 45 6.16 -8.31 19.78
CA ALA A 45 6.91 -7.12 19.46
C ALA A 45 6.89 -6.14 20.64
N LEU A 46 8.03 -5.51 20.93
CA LEU A 46 8.15 -4.52 22.01
C LEU A 46 7.50 -3.18 21.63
N VAL A 47 7.46 -2.88 20.34
CA VAL A 47 6.89 -1.67 19.74
C VAL A 47 6.25 -2.08 18.41
N ASP A 48 5.21 -1.38 17.96
CA ASP A 48 4.60 -1.48 16.63
C ASP A 48 4.02 -2.85 16.23
N GLY A 49 3.83 -3.75 17.20
CA GLY A 49 3.20 -5.05 17.00
C GLY A 49 1.78 -5.01 16.40
N PRO A 50 0.88 -4.10 16.84
CA PRO A 50 -0.49 -4.07 16.32
C PRO A 50 -0.62 -3.77 14.82
N GLN A 51 0.33 -3.04 14.23
CA GLN A 51 0.32 -2.69 12.81
C GLN A 51 1.21 -3.58 11.92
N ALA A 52 2.17 -4.31 12.50
CA ALA A 52 3.16 -5.05 11.72
C ALA A 52 2.56 -6.22 10.92
N LEU A 53 2.93 -6.33 9.65
CA LEU A 53 2.64 -7.48 8.81
C LEU A 53 3.45 -8.72 9.21
N LEU A 54 2.90 -9.91 8.97
CA LEU A 54 3.64 -11.16 9.09
C LEU A 54 4.56 -11.33 7.89
N LEU A 55 5.72 -11.98 8.08
CA LEU A 55 6.65 -12.22 6.97
C LEU A 55 6.05 -13.09 5.85
N GLU A 56 5.14 -14.00 6.19
CA GLU A 56 4.39 -14.80 5.22
C GLU A 56 3.37 -13.99 4.40
N GLU A 57 3.00 -12.78 4.85
CA GLU A 57 2.13 -11.86 4.11
C GLU A 57 2.92 -11.01 3.09
N LEU A 58 4.25 -11.03 3.13
CA LEU A 58 5.09 -10.25 2.21
C LEU A 58 4.83 -10.58 0.72
N PRO A 59 4.72 -11.85 0.29
CA PRO A 59 4.46 -12.16 -1.11
C PRO A 59 3.14 -11.58 -1.61
N ILE A 60 2.04 -11.77 -0.87
CA ILE A 60 0.72 -11.27 -1.28
C ILE A 60 0.66 -9.74 -1.22
N PHE A 61 1.34 -9.12 -0.26
CA PHE A 61 1.50 -7.67 -0.19
C PHE A 61 2.21 -7.11 -1.44
N LEU A 62 3.28 -7.77 -1.91
CA LEU A 62 4.00 -7.35 -3.11
C LEU A 62 3.17 -7.56 -4.40
N GLU A 63 2.36 -8.61 -4.47
CA GLU A 63 1.43 -8.83 -5.58
C GLU A 63 0.38 -7.71 -5.67
N ASP A 64 -0.22 -7.31 -4.54
CA ASP A 64 -1.17 -6.21 -4.48
C ASP A 64 -0.52 -4.85 -4.86
N VAL A 65 0.69 -4.60 -4.34
CA VAL A 65 1.54 -3.45 -4.74
C VAL A 65 1.75 -3.40 -6.26
N HIS A 66 1.97 -4.55 -6.90
CA HIS A 66 2.14 -4.63 -8.34
C HIS A 66 0.85 -4.24 -9.09
N ILE A 67 -0.30 -4.71 -8.63
CA ILE A 67 -1.61 -4.34 -9.19
C ILE A 67 -1.82 -2.82 -9.12
N ALA A 68 -1.60 -2.21 -7.95
CA ALA A 68 -1.70 -0.78 -7.75
C ALA A 68 -0.72 0.01 -8.65
N ARG A 69 0.50 -0.51 -8.82
CA ARG A 69 1.52 0.10 -9.68
C ARG A 69 1.13 0.06 -11.16
N GLU A 70 0.56 -1.03 -11.64
CA GLU A 70 0.07 -1.13 -13.02
C GLU A 70 -1.09 -0.16 -13.26
N ALA A 71 -1.99 0.02 -12.29
CA ALA A 71 -3.03 1.04 -12.36
C ALA A 71 -2.44 2.45 -12.48
N TYR A 72 -1.44 2.80 -11.64
CA TYR A 72 -0.74 4.09 -11.76
C TYR A 72 -0.10 4.28 -13.15
N LYS A 73 0.61 3.28 -13.68
CA LYS A 73 1.23 3.38 -15.01
C LYS A 73 0.20 3.66 -16.10
N LYS A 74 -0.96 3.02 -16.06
CA LYS A 74 -2.08 3.29 -16.97
C LYS A 74 -2.57 4.73 -16.86
N ARG A 75 -2.66 5.28 -15.63
CA ARG A 75 -3.00 6.70 -15.41
C ARG A 75 -1.98 7.62 -16.08
N CYS A 76 -0.68 7.36 -15.90
CA CYS A 76 0.38 8.14 -16.54
C CYS A 76 0.31 8.09 -18.07
N GLN A 77 0.08 6.90 -18.65
CA GLN A 77 -0.05 6.73 -20.09
C GLN A 77 -1.25 7.52 -20.65
N LEU A 78 -2.39 7.47 -19.96
CA LEU A 78 -3.56 8.26 -20.33
C LEU A 78 -3.22 9.75 -20.33
N ALA A 79 -2.65 10.23 -19.22
CA ALA A 79 -2.18 11.60 -19.04
C ALA A 79 -1.29 12.08 -20.20
N THR A 80 -0.28 11.30 -20.60
CA THR A 80 0.58 11.60 -21.74
C THR A 80 -0.19 11.65 -23.06
N LYS A 81 -1.08 10.68 -23.32
CA LYS A 81 -1.87 10.61 -24.56
C LYS A 81 -2.84 11.78 -24.70
N THR A 82 -3.45 12.21 -23.59
CA THR A 82 -4.38 13.34 -23.58
C THR A 82 -3.67 14.70 -23.58
N GLY A 83 -2.33 14.72 -23.75
CA GLY A 83 -1.53 15.94 -23.73
C GLY A 83 -1.58 16.66 -22.38
N ASN A 84 -1.72 15.88 -21.30
CA ASN A 84 -1.85 16.25 -19.89
C ASN A 84 -2.33 17.68 -19.65
N LEU A 85 -3.64 17.83 -19.41
CA LEU A 85 -4.30 18.96 -18.73
C LEU A 85 -3.44 20.22 -18.77
N ARG A 86 -3.40 20.94 -19.90
CA ARG A 86 -2.50 22.09 -20.10
C ARG A 86 -2.49 22.97 -18.85
N SER A 87 -1.51 22.78 -17.98
CA SER A 87 -1.16 23.73 -16.94
C SER A 87 -0.59 24.91 -17.71
N HIS A 88 -1.30 26.03 -17.63
CA HIS A 88 -0.78 27.32 -18.08
C HIS A 88 0.56 27.63 -17.40
#